data_AF-A0A7S0WXY0-F1
#
_entry.id   AF-A0A7S0WXY0-F1
#
_cell.length_a   1.000
_cell.length_b   1.000
_cell.length_c   1.000
_cell.angle_alpha   90.00
_cell.angle_beta   90.00
_cell.angle_gamma   90.00
#
_symmetry.space_group_name_H-M   'P 1'
#
loop_
_entity.id
_entity.type
_entity.pdbx_description
1 polymer ?
#
loop_
_entity_poly.entity_id
_entity_poly.type
_entity_poly.pdbx_seq_one_letter_code
_entity_poly.pdbx_strand_id
1 'polypeptide(L)'
;GEDSFPGLVDWLTETLSADSSGVERSGAAQGLAEVLGVMGMERVNALMPSFVNGCRSPLPHARDGHITLMRFLPATLGMQFERLLPQVLPCVLDGLADETEAVREASLGAGRIVVDTYALSSMEVLLPAIEDGISNANWRIRQSSVELLGNLLFRIAGTSGNVFLDGGSDDEGASTEAQGRLITEKLGLEKRNEVLATVYMARSDHVLPVRNAALHVWKTVVANTPKTLREILTTLTNKTIASLSDASSDQQATAGRCLGELVRKLGDHMLPEIVPILTSGLAHHNPEGHRQGVCLGLSEILLSASKAQLSDHMDKLLPAVRTAL
;
A
#
# COMPACT_ATOMS: atom_id res chain seq x y z
N GLY A 1 11.61 20.42 35.71
CA GLY A 1 12.39 20.24 34.47
C GLY A 1 12.26 21.46 33.60
N GLU A 2 11.04 21.77 33.18
CA GLU A 2 10.72 23.02 32.45
C GLU A 2 11.18 24.28 33.20
N ASP A 3 11.07 24.32 34.53
CA ASP A 3 11.57 25.44 35.35
C ASP A 3 13.08 25.70 35.20
N SER A 4 13.85 24.66 34.80
CA SER A 4 15.29 24.73 34.60
C SER A 4 15.67 25.10 33.17
N PHE A 5 14.76 24.92 32.20
CA PHE A 5 14.97 25.22 30.77
C PHE A 5 13.73 25.91 30.18
N PRO A 6 13.37 27.10 30.67
CA PRO A 6 12.19 27.81 30.20
C PRO A 6 12.33 28.15 28.71
N GLY A 7 11.27 27.88 27.93
CA GLY A 7 11.23 28.16 26.49
C GLY A 7 11.98 27.16 25.60
N LEU A 8 12.55 26.07 26.14
CA LEU A 8 13.25 25.07 25.32
C LEU A 8 12.34 24.41 24.27
N VAL A 9 11.11 24.07 24.65
CA VAL A 9 10.13 23.48 23.73
C VAL A 9 9.77 24.45 22.61
N ASP A 10 9.56 25.73 22.95
CA ASP A 10 9.25 26.77 21.98
C ASP A 10 10.43 26.98 21.02
N TRP A 11 11.64 27.09 21.55
CA TRP A 11 12.86 27.23 20.75
C TRP A 11 13.08 26.04 19.80
N LEU A 12 12.86 24.80 20.27
CA LEU A 12 12.97 23.61 19.41
C LEU A 12 11.88 23.60 18.33
N THR A 13 10.66 24.03 18.68
CA THR A 13 9.52 24.12 17.74
C THR A 13 9.73 25.21 16.68
N GLU A 14 10.31 26.33 17.06
CA GLU A 14 10.73 27.39 16.14
C GLU A 14 11.86 26.90 15.23
N THR A 15 12.88 26.26 15.81
CA THR A 15 14.06 25.79 15.08
C THR A 15 13.72 24.69 14.07
N LEU A 16 12.87 23.72 14.44
CA LEU A 16 12.42 22.70 13.50
C LEU A 16 11.58 23.30 12.36
N SER A 17 10.97 24.46 12.57
CA SER A 17 10.17 25.17 11.57
C SER A 17 10.93 26.26 10.82
N ALA A 18 12.21 26.48 11.13
CA ALA A 18 12.99 27.57 10.57
C ALA A 18 13.46 27.27 9.14
N ASP A 19 13.67 28.34 8.36
CA ASP A 19 14.33 28.27 7.05
C ASP A 19 15.86 28.13 7.21
N SER A 20 16.26 27.12 7.97
CA SER A 20 17.64 26.78 8.27
C SER A 20 18.08 25.53 7.51
N SER A 21 19.25 24.97 7.83
CA SER A 21 19.69 23.73 7.19
C SER A 21 18.78 22.54 7.59
N GLY A 22 18.60 21.57 6.70
CA GLY A 22 17.85 20.34 7.03
C GLY A 22 18.46 19.56 8.22
N VAL A 23 19.79 19.66 8.41
CA VAL A 23 20.49 19.08 9.56
C VAL A 23 20.06 19.75 10.86
N GLU A 24 19.98 21.08 10.88
CA GLU A 24 19.55 21.84 12.05
C GLU A 24 18.08 21.56 12.41
N ARG A 25 17.19 21.55 11.41
CA ARG A 25 15.79 21.15 11.61
C ARG A 25 15.67 19.72 12.14
N SER A 26 16.42 18.78 11.59
CA SER A 26 16.41 17.39 12.06
C SER A 26 16.94 17.26 13.49
N GLY A 27 17.97 18.03 13.86
CA GLY A 27 18.49 18.09 15.22
C GLY A 27 17.47 18.65 16.21
N ALA A 28 16.76 19.71 15.83
CA ALA A 28 15.67 20.27 16.62
C ALA A 28 14.49 19.29 16.76
N ALA A 29 14.11 18.61 15.69
CA ALA A 29 13.07 17.59 15.70
C ALA A 29 13.42 16.41 16.62
N GLN A 30 14.65 15.91 16.56
CA GLN A 30 15.12 14.85 17.45
C GLN A 30 15.16 15.33 18.91
N GLY A 31 15.74 16.50 19.17
CA GLY A 31 15.78 17.09 20.51
C GLY A 31 14.38 17.29 21.09
N LEU A 32 13.43 17.74 20.28
CA LEU A 32 12.03 17.89 20.69
C LEU A 32 11.39 16.55 21.00
N ALA A 33 11.64 15.51 20.20
CA ALA A 33 11.14 14.17 20.50
C ALA A 33 11.62 13.68 21.87
N GLU A 34 12.91 13.82 22.18
CA GLU A 34 13.50 13.44 23.48
C GLU A 34 12.87 14.22 24.65
N VAL A 35 12.68 15.54 24.49
CA VAL A 35 12.01 16.38 25.49
C VAL A 35 10.56 15.92 25.69
N LEU A 36 9.82 15.68 24.62
CA LEU A 36 8.44 15.16 24.69
C LEU A 36 8.37 13.80 25.39
N GLY A 37 9.38 12.95 25.20
CA GLY A 37 9.50 11.65 25.88
C GLY A 37 9.52 11.74 27.40
N VAL A 38 10.12 12.80 27.96
CA VAL A 38 10.19 13.00 29.42
C VAL A 38 9.05 13.85 29.98
N MET A 39 8.34 14.62 29.15
CA MET A 39 7.20 15.45 29.58
C MET A 39 5.93 14.63 29.85
N GLY A 40 5.86 13.42 29.32
CA GLY A 40 4.71 12.52 29.50
C GLY A 40 3.57 12.76 28.52
N MET A 41 2.71 11.75 28.38
CA MET A 41 1.71 11.69 27.31
C MET A 41 0.62 12.76 27.38
N GLU A 42 0.31 13.31 28.56
CA GLU A 42 -0.65 14.42 28.69
C GLU A 42 -0.19 15.64 27.89
N ARG A 43 1.09 16.02 28.04
CA ARG A 43 1.69 17.13 27.32
C ARG A 43 1.85 16.82 25.83
N VAL A 44 2.28 15.60 25.49
CA VAL A 44 2.36 15.14 24.09
C VAL A 44 1.01 15.28 23.40
N ASN A 45 -0.06 14.78 24.01
CA ASN A 45 -1.41 14.86 23.45
C ASN A 45 -1.89 16.31 23.29
N ALA A 46 -1.53 17.20 24.21
CA ALA A 46 -1.87 18.62 24.12
C ALA A 46 -1.16 19.32 22.94
N LEU A 47 0.08 18.95 22.64
CA LEU A 47 0.89 19.57 21.58
C LEU A 47 0.76 18.88 20.21
N MET A 48 0.35 17.61 20.16
CA MET A 48 0.25 16.85 18.90
C MET A 48 -0.59 17.55 17.82
N PRO A 49 -1.76 18.16 18.12
CA PRO A 49 -2.53 18.87 17.11
C PRO A 49 -1.76 19.99 16.41
N SER A 50 -0.92 20.75 17.13
CA SER A 50 -0.12 21.81 16.52
C SER A 50 0.98 21.24 15.62
N PHE A 51 1.61 20.13 16.03
CA PHE A 51 2.64 19.49 15.21
C PHE A 51 2.06 18.89 13.92
N VAL A 52 0.91 18.22 14.01
CA VAL A 52 0.20 17.68 12.84
C VAL A 52 -0.26 18.79 11.90
N ASN A 53 -0.69 19.94 12.43
CA ASN A 53 -1.00 21.11 11.61
C ASN A 53 0.26 21.67 10.91
N GLY A 54 1.42 21.61 11.57
CA GLY A 54 2.71 22.01 10.99
C GLY A 54 3.12 21.20 9.75
N CYS A 55 2.74 19.91 9.68
CA CYS A 55 2.92 19.08 8.48
C CYS A 55 2.15 19.61 7.25
N ARG A 56 1.19 20.51 7.45
CA ARG A 56 0.39 21.16 6.38
C ARG A 56 0.74 22.63 6.18
N SER A 57 1.85 23.09 6.77
CA SER A 57 2.32 24.46 6.60
C SER A 57 2.49 24.84 5.11
N PRO A 58 2.19 26.09 4.72
CA PRO A 58 2.52 26.56 3.36
C PRO A 58 4.02 26.55 3.09
N LEU A 59 4.85 26.56 4.15
CA LEU A 59 6.31 26.61 4.05
C LEU A 59 6.91 25.19 3.98
N PRO A 60 7.66 24.84 2.91
CA PRO A 60 8.25 23.51 2.76
C PRO A 60 9.20 23.09 3.88
N HIS A 61 10.06 24.00 4.35
CA HIS A 61 10.99 23.73 5.45
C HIS A 61 10.24 23.41 6.76
N ALA A 62 9.09 24.05 7.00
CA ALA A 62 8.29 23.78 8.18
C ALA A 62 7.60 22.42 8.09
N ARG A 63 7.08 22.04 6.91
CA ARG A 63 6.52 20.69 6.70
C ARG A 63 7.58 19.60 6.91
N ASP A 64 8.75 19.79 6.31
CA ASP A 64 9.91 18.90 6.45
C ASP A 64 10.28 18.67 7.91
N GLY A 65 10.41 19.75 8.70
CA GLY A 65 10.72 19.66 10.13
C GLY A 65 9.66 18.93 10.95
N HIS A 66 8.37 19.22 10.74
CA HIS A 66 7.28 18.57 11.48
C HIS A 66 7.12 17.10 11.11
N ILE A 67 7.29 16.73 9.84
CA ILE A 67 7.27 15.31 9.44
C ILE A 67 8.52 14.59 9.97
N THR A 68 9.66 15.26 10.00
CA THR A 68 10.88 14.73 10.62
C THR A 68 10.71 14.50 12.13
N LEU A 69 9.91 15.32 12.83
CA LEU A 69 9.52 15.02 14.22
C LEU A 69 8.76 13.70 14.32
N MET A 70 7.79 13.45 13.43
CA MET A 70 7.03 12.18 13.40
C MET A 70 7.92 10.95 13.18
N ARG A 71 9.07 11.13 12.54
CA ARG A 71 10.08 10.08 12.37
C ARG A 71 10.77 9.70 13.69
N PHE A 72 11.01 10.67 14.58
CA PHE A 72 11.75 10.42 15.84
C PHE A 72 10.85 9.98 17.00
N LEU A 73 9.61 10.45 17.04
CA LEU A 73 8.67 10.15 18.13
C LEU A 73 8.45 8.65 18.43
N PRO A 74 8.39 7.72 17.44
CA PRO A 74 8.27 6.30 17.71
C PRO A 74 9.37 5.74 18.62
N ALA A 75 10.63 6.15 18.38
CA ALA A 75 11.77 5.66 19.15
C ALA A 75 11.75 6.19 20.59
N THR A 76 11.32 7.44 20.79
CA THR A 76 11.28 8.04 22.13
C THR A 76 10.05 7.60 22.94
N LEU A 77 8.88 7.51 22.32
CA LEU A 77 7.62 7.21 23.02
C LEU A 77 7.31 5.71 23.10
N GLY A 78 7.96 4.88 22.27
CA GLY A 78 7.76 3.44 22.22
C GLY A 78 6.29 3.08 21.97
N MET A 79 5.74 2.18 22.78
CA MET A 79 4.34 1.73 22.65
C MET A 79 3.31 2.84 22.93
N GLN A 80 3.68 3.93 23.62
CA GLN A 80 2.74 5.02 23.89
C GLN A 80 2.37 5.79 22.62
N PHE A 81 3.25 5.77 21.61
CA PHE A 81 3.01 6.40 20.31
C PHE A 81 1.88 5.72 19.52
N GLU A 82 1.57 4.45 19.76
CA GLU A 82 0.51 3.73 19.02
C GLU A 82 -0.83 4.45 19.08
N ARG A 83 -1.11 5.10 20.23
CA ARG A 83 -2.34 5.88 20.44
C ARG A 83 -2.43 7.13 19.56
N LEU A 84 -1.30 7.58 19.01
CA LEU A 84 -1.18 8.74 18.14
C LEU A 84 -1.23 8.36 16.66
N LEU A 85 -1.09 7.07 16.30
CA LEU A 85 -1.05 6.62 14.90
C LEU A 85 -2.23 7.13 14.06
N PRO A 86 -3.50 7.08 14.52
CA PRO A 86 -4.62 7.59 13.72
C PRO A 86 -4.51 9.09 13.41
N GLN A 87 -3.86 9.86 14.28
CA GLN A 87 -3.66 11.30 14.10
C GLN A 87 -2.44 11.63 13.23
N VAL A 88 -1.37 10.82 13.34
CA VAL A 88 -0.09 11.06 12.67
C VAL A 88 -0.02 10.43 11.27
N LEU A 89 -0.58 9.25 11.06
CA LEU A 89 -0.51 8.55 9.78
C LEU A 89 -1.02 9.39 8.60
N PRO A 90 -2.17 10.11 8.69
CA PRO A 90 -2.64 10.93 7.59
C PRO A 90 -1.61 11.97 7.13
N CYS A 91 -0.92 12.66 8.05
CA CYS A 91 0.05 13.67 7.64
C CYS A 91 1.33 13.06 7.04
N VAL A 92 1.74 11.88 7.50
CA VAL A 92 2.86 11.13 6.92
C VAL A 92 2.51 10.68 5.50
N LEU A 93 1.30 10.14 5.29
CA LEU A 93 0.86 9.68 3.97
C LEU A 93 0.63 10.83 2.99
N ASP A 94 0.03 11.94 3.44
CA ASP A 94 -0.16 13.16 2.64
C ASP A 94 1.21 13.69 2.13
N GLY A 95 2.24 13.66 2.98
CA GLY A 95 3.58 14.16 2.65
C GLY A 95 4.34 13.33 1.60
N LEU A 96 3.93 12.09 1.31
CA LEU A 96 4.50 11.26 0.23
C LEU A 96 4.27 11.89 -1.17
N ALA A 97 3.21 12.69 -1.30
CA ALA A 97 2.87 13.41 -2.53
C ALA A 97 3.43 14.83 -2.60
N ASP A 98 4.14 15.32 -1.58
CA ASP A 98 4.57 16.72 -1.51
C ASP A 98 5.39 17.12 -2.73
N GLU A 99 5.30 18.37 -3.17
CA GLU A 99 6.08 18.89 -4.30
C GLU A 99 7.58 18.98 -3.97
N THR A 100 7.91 19.11 -2.68
CA THR A 100 9.29 19.23 -2.19
C THR A 100 9.89 17.86 -1.87
N GLU A 101 11.04 17.56 -2.48
CA GLU A 101 11.73 16.27 -2.31
C GLU A 101 12.08 15.96 -0.86
N ALA A 102 12.60 16.93 -0.11
CA ALA A 102 12.93 16.76 1.30
C ALA A 102 11.72 16.30 2.13
N VAL A 103 10.55 16.87 1.87
CA VAL A 103 9.30 16.50 2.58
C VAL A 103 8.87 15.08 2.22
N ARG A 104 9.00 14.68 0.94
CA ARG A 104 8.71 13.30 0.50
C ARG A 104 9.64 12.29 1.16
N GLU A 105 10.94 12.58 1.21
CA GLU A 105 11.95 11.71 1.86
C GLU A 105 11.72 11.61 3.38
N ALA A 106 11.41 12.73 4.04
CA ALA A 106 11.05 12.74 5.46
C ALA A 106 9.80 11.89 5.72
N SER A 107 8.79 12.00 4.85
CA SER A 107 7.53 11.25 4.95
C SER A 107 7.73 9.75 4.75
N LEU A 108 8.48 9.35 3.72
CA LEU A 108 8.81 7.95 3.49
C LEU A 108 9.64 7.38 4.64
N GLY A 109 10.60 8.15 5.16
CA GLY A 109 11.38 7.80 6.35
C GLY A 109 10.52 7.61 7.60
N ALA A 110 9.59 8.53 7.88
CA ALA A 110 8.66 8.42 8.99
C ALA A 110 7.75 7.19 8.84
N GLY A 111 7.18 6.98 7.65
CA GLY A 111 6.33 5.83 7.36
C GLY A 111 7.06 4.50 7.56
N ARG A 112 8.32 4.40 7.12
CA ARG A 112 9.15 3.19 7.32
C ARG A 112 9.40 2.92 8.80
N ILE A 113 9.73 3.93 9.60
CA ILE A 113 9.93 3.74 11.04
C ILE A 113 8.64 3.31 11.73
N VAL A 114 7.50 3.93 11.38
CA VAL A 114 6.20 3.57 11.93
C VAL A 114 5.85 2.11 11.60
N VAL A 115 6.01 1.70 10.35
CA VAL A 115 5.79 0.30 9.93
C VAL A 115 6.76 -0.63 10.66
N ASP A 116 8.05 -0.31 10.69
CA ASP A 116 9.07 -1.15 11.32
C ASP A 116 8.84 -1.34 12.82
N THR A 117 8.35 -0.31 13.50
CA THR A 117 8.14 -0.33 14.94
C THR A 117 6.82 -1.01 15.30
N TYR A 118 5.75 -0.83 14.50
CA TYR A 118 4.38 -1.20 14.91
C TYR A 118 3.68 -2.21 13.99
N ALA A 119 4.35 -2.80 12.99
CA ALA A 119 3.73 -3.76 12.07
C ALA A 119 3.03 -4.94 12.77
N LEU A 120 3.54 -5.39 13.92
CA LEU A 120 2.99 -6.54 14.64
C LEU A 120 1.91 -6.16 15.67
N SER A 121 1.91 -4.93 16.17
CA SER A 121 1.03 -4.48 17.25
C SER A 121 -0.13 -3.61 16.77
N SER A 122 0.04 -2.90 15.64
CA SER A 122 -0.94 -1.93 15.12
C SER A 122 -1.36 -2.20 13.68
N MET A 123 -1.36 -3.47 13.26
CA MET A 123 -1.68 -3.88 11.89
C MET A 123 -3.08 -3.44 11.44
N GLU A 124 -4.06 -3.49 12.34
CA GLU A 124 -5.45 -3.08 12.06
C GLU A 124 -5.59 -1.59 11.71
N VAL A 125 -4.60 -0.76 12.09
CA VAL A 125 -4.55 0.66 11.75
C VAL A 125 -3.65 0.90 10.54
N LEU A 126 -2.49 0.24 10.49
CA LEU A 126 -1.49 0.44 9.44
C LEU A 126 -1.95 -0.11 8.09
N LEU A 127 -2.47 -1.34 8.08
CA LEU A 127 -2.76 -2.03 6.82
C LEU A 127 -3.88 -1.32 6.03
N PRO A 128 -5.02 -0.94 6.61
CA PRO A 128 -6.04 -0.20 5.86
C PRO A 128 -5.53 1.14 5.31
N ALA A 129 -4.77 1.90 6.10
CA ALA A 129 -4.22 3.18 5.65
C ALA A 129 -3.23 3.02 4.48
N ILE A 130 -2.43 1.95 4.48
CA ILE A 130 -1.53 1.62 3.38
C ILE A 130 -2.32 1.16 2.14
N GLU A 131 -3.32 0.29 2.31
CA GLU A 131 -4.19 -0.20 1.22
C GLU A 131 -4.94 0.95 0.52
N ASP A 132 -5.46 1.92 1.30
CA ASP A 132 -6.06 3.14 0.78
C ASP A 132 -5.06 3.96 -0.06
N GLY A 133 -3.82 4.07 0.43
CA GLY A 133 -2.75 4.76 -0.28
C GLY A 133 -2.36 4.09 -1.61
N ILE A 134 -2.40 2.76 -1.70
CA ILE A 134 -2.16 2.02 -2.96
C ILE A 134 -3.22 2.35 -4.02
N SER A 135 -4.44 2.68 -3.60
CA SER A 135 -5.54 3.02 -4.52
C SER A 135 -5.65 4.53 -4.82
N ASN A 136 -4.71 5.34 -4.32
CA ASN A 136 -4.77 6.79 -4.41
C ASN A 136 -4.61 7.32 -5.86
N ALA A 137 -5.29 8.43 -6.18
CA ALA A 137 -5.14 9.08 -7.49
C ALA A 137 -3.71 9.57 -7.75
N ASN A 138 -2.99 10.01 -6.72
CA ASN A 138 -1.60 10.43 -6.82
C ASN A 138 -0.66 9.22 -6.85
N TRP A 139 0.05 9.05 -7.97
CA TRP A 139 0.95 7.91 -8.17
C TRP A 139 2.11 7.86 -7.18
N ARG A 140 2.54 8.99 -6.59
CA ARG A 140 3.60 9.00 -5.58
C ARG A 140 3.14 8.36 -4.28
N ILE A 141 1.91 8.65 -3.85
CA ILE A 141 1.28 7.98 -2.71
C ILE A 141 1.17 6.49 -3.02
N ARG A 142 0.67 6.11 -4.21
CA ARG A 142 0.61 4.70 -4.61
C ARG A 142 1.96 3.99 -4.53
N GLN A 143 3.00 4.58 -5.13
CA GLN A 143 4.35 4.01 -5.13
C GLN A 143 4.85 3.80 -3.69
N SER A 144 4.82 4.85 -2.87
CA SER A 144 5.32 4.79 -1.50
C SER A 144 4.48 3.87 -0.61
N SER A 145 3.16 3.80 -0.80
CA SER A 145 2.30 2.86 -0.09
C SER A 145 2.59 1.42 -0.46
N VAL A 146 2.88 1.12 -1.74
CA VAL A 146 3.34 -0.21 -2.15
C VAL A 146 4.67 -0.55 -1.46
N GLU A 147 5.63 0.39 -1.41
CA GLU A 147 6.88 0.19 -0.68
C GLU A 147 6.65 -0.06 0.82
N LEU A 148 5.79 0.72 1.48
CA LEU A 148 5.45 0.55 2.89
C LEU A 148 4.76 -0.80 3.16
N LEU A 149 3.89 -1.25 2.26
CA LEU A 149 3.29 -2.58 2.33
C LEU A 149 4.36 -3.67 2.26
N GLY A 150 5.34 -3.53 1.38
CA GLY A 150 6.50 -4.42 1.31
C GLY A 150 7.25 -4.49 2.64
N ASN A 151 7.57 -3.33 3.23
CA ASN A 151 8.22 -3.24 4.55
C ASN A 151 7.40 -3.97 5.62
N LEU A 152 6.08 -3.74 5.65
CA LEU A 152 5.17 -4.38 6.60
C LEU A 152 5.20 -5.90 6.46
N LEU A 153 5.10 -6.42 5.23
CA LEU A 153 5.14 -7.85 4.95
C LEU A 153 6.49 -8.47 5.30
N PHE A 154 7.61 -7.77 5.08
CA PHE A 154 8.93 -8.23 5.51
C PHE A 154 9.05 -8.36 7.01
N ARG A 155 8.52 -7.39 7.77
CA ARG A 155 8.52 -7.45 9.24
C ARG A 155 7.68 -8.59 9.76
N ILE A 156 6.51 -8.82 9.16
CA ILE A 156 5.66 -9.97 9.48
C ILE A 156 6.38 -11.29 9.17
N ALA A 157 7.08 -11.37 8.06
CA ALA A 157 7.84 -12.55 7.63
C ALA A 157 9.13 -12.78 8.44
N GLY A 158 9.45 -11.94 9.41
CA GLY A 158 10.65 -12.07 10.25
C GLY A 158 11.95 -11.70 9.53
N THR A 159 11.89 -10.86 8.50
CA THR A 159 13.04 -10.45 7.69
C THR A 159 13.33 -8.95 7.77
N SER A 160 14.61 -8.61 7.57
CA SER A 160 15.05 -7.23 7.39
C SER A 160 15.06 -6.89 5.91
N GLY A 161 14.31 -5.85 5.53
CA GLY A 161 13.82 -5.53 4.18
C GLY A 161 14.83 -5.21 3.07
N ASN A 162 16.08 -5.69 3.15
CA ASN A 162 17.05 -5.57 2.06
C ASN A 162 17.21 -6.90 1.34
N VAL A 163 16.17 -7.29 0.58
CA VAL A 163 16.25 -8.44 -0.32
C VAL A 163 16.75 -7.94 -1.69
N PHE A 164 18.00 -8.25 -2.00
CA PHE A 164 18.53 -8.05 -3.34
C PHE A 164 17.91 -9.09 -4.28
N LEU A 165 17.18 -8.61 -5.29
CA LEU A 165 16.66 -9.47 -6.35
C LEU A 165 17.81 -9.75 -7.33
N ASP A 166 18.32 -10.97 -7.34
CA ASP A 166 19.13 -11.43 -8.46
C ASP A 166 18.20 -11.60 -9.67
N GLY A 167 18.68 -11.36 -10.89
CA GLY A 167 17.89 -11.27 -12.12
C GLY A 167 17.26 -12.58 -12.61
N GLY A 168 16.71 -13.39 -11.71
CA GLY A 168 16.06 -14.67 -11.97
C GLY A 168 14.73 -14.57 -12.72
N SER A 169 14.19 -15.74 -13.06
CA SER A 169 12.92 -15.91 -13.77
C SER A 169 11.77 -15.14 -13.11
N ASP A 170 10.83 -14.61 -13.91
CA ASP A 170 9.63 -13.94 -13.40
C ASP A 170 8.69 -14.88 -12.61
N ASP A 171 8.91 -16.19 -12.68
CA ASP A 171 8.09 -17.20 -12.00
C ASP A 171 8.59 -17.61 -10.61
N GLU A 172 9.88 -17.39 -10.33
CA GLU A 172 10.50 -17.66 -9.04
C GLU A 172 10.76 -16.33 -8.33
N GLY A 173 10.17 -16.15 -7.15
CA GLY A 173 10.53 -15.02 -6.31
C GLY A 173 11.66 -15.35 -5.35
N ALA A 174 12.20 -14.32 -4.72
CA ALA A 174 13.28 -14.40 -3.74
C ALA A 174 12.78 -14.85 -2.34
N SER A 175 11.46 -14.93 -2.14
CA SER A 175 10.88 -15.41 -0.87
C SER A 175 10.94 -16.92 -0.74
N THR A 176 10.98 -17.40 0.49
CA THR A 176 10.83 -18.81 0.85
C THR A 176 9.36 -19.15 1.18
N GLU A 177 8.98 -20.42 1.04
CA GLU A 177 7.67 -20.92 1.48
C GLU A 177 7.45 -20.75 3.00
N ALA A 178 8.53 -20.73 3.80
CA ALA A 178 8.44 -20.48 5.23
C ALA A 178 7.99 -19.05 5.54
N GLN A 179 8.53 -18.05 4.82
CA GLN A 179 8.10 -16.65 4.94
C GLN A 179 6.64 -16.47 4.54
N GLY A 180 6.20 -17.12 3.46
CA GLY A 180 4.79 -17.10 3.04
C GLY A 180 3.84 -17.68 4.09
N ARG A 181 4.27 -18.72 4.82
CA ARG A 181 3.50 -19.29 5.94
C ARG A 181 3.40 -18.33 7.13
N LEU A 182 4.49 -17.64 7.49
CA LEU A 182 4.47 -16.64 8.58
C LEU A 182 3.52 -15.47 8.26
N ILE A 183 3.53 -14.99 7.02
CA ILE A 183 2.58 -13.96 6.56
C ILE A 183 1.15 -14.46 6.69
N THR A 184 0.88 -15.69 6.25
CA THR A 184 -0.46 -16.28 6.36
C THR A 184 -0.89 -16.49 7.82
N GLU A 185 0.02 -16.89 8.71
CA GLU A 185 -0.25 -17.07 10.14
C GLU A 185 -0.63 -15.75 10.83
N LYS A 186 0.07 -14.66 10.48
CA LYS A 186 -0.15 -13.35 11.11
C LYS A 186 -1.33 -12.57 10.53
N LEU A 187 -1.52 -12.61 9.21
CA LEU A 187 -2.63 -11.92 8.55
C LEU A 187 -3.93 -12.72 8.58
N GLY A 188 -3.84 -14.04 8.62
CA GLY A 188 -4.94 -14.92 8.21
C GLY A 188 -5.01 -15.07 6.69
N LEU A 189 -5.60 -16.18 6.23
CA LEU A 189 -5.63 -16.56 4.81
C LEU A 189 -6.40 -15.55 3.95
N GLU A 190 -7.55 -15.08 4.41
CA GLU A 190 -8.39 -14.14 3.67
C GLU A 190 -7.67 -12.82 3.44
N LYS A 191 -7.18 -12.19 4.52
CA LYS A 191 -6.44 -10.92 4.42
C LYS A 191 -5.14 -11.07 3.63
N ARG A 192 -4.41 -12.18 3.78
CA ARG A 192 -3.24 -12.48 2.95
C ARG A 192 -3.60 -12.48 1.47
N ASN A 193 -4.71 -13.10 1.08
CA ASN A 193 -5.15 -13.15 -0.30
C ASN A 193 -5.55 -11.76 -0.83
N GLU A 194 -6.21 -10.93 -0.03
CA GLU A 194 -6.56 -9.55 -0.38
C GLU A 194 -5.32 -8.68 -0.61
N VAL A 195 -4.34 -8.77 0.29
CA VAL A 195 -3.08 -8.03 0.22
C VAL A 195 -2.29 -8.43 -1.01
N LEU A 196 -2.11 -9.73 -1.26
CA LEU A 196 -1.39 -10.21 -2.45
C LEU A 196 -2.13 -9.85 -3.74
N ALA A 197 -3.46 -9.92 -3.76
CA ALA A 197 -4.23 -9.47 -4.92
C ALA A 197 -3.99 -7.98 -5.22
N THR A 198 -3.96 -7.15 -4.18
CA THR A 198 -3.69 -5.70 -4.29
C THR A 198 -2.27 -5.44 -4.84
N VAL A 199 -1.26 -6.12 -4.32
CA VAL A 199 0.12 -6.04 -4.86
C VAL A 199 0.17 -6.51 -6.31
N TYR A 200 -0.54 -7.59 -6.66
CA TYR A 200 -0.54 -8.10 -8.02
C TYR A 200 -1.18 -7.11 -9.00
N MET A 201 -2.32 -6.51 -8.65
CA MET A 201 -2.98 -5.49 -9.46
C MET A 201 -2.08 -4.26 -9.67
N ALA A 202 -1.34 -3.83 -8.64
CA ALA A 202 -0.42 -2.69 -8.73
C ALA A 202 0.75 -2.92 -9.72
N ARG A 203 1.08 -4.17 -10.08
CA ARG A 203 2.07 -4.47 -11.13
C ARG A 203 1.60 -4.03 -12.51
N SER A 204 0.29 -3.91 -12.71
CA SER A 204 -0.31 -3.48 -13.95
C SER A 204 -0.63 -1.97 -13.95
N ASP A 205 -0.12 -1.19 -12.99
CA ASP A 205 -0.32 0.28 -12.94
C ASP A 205 0.15 0.96 -14.25
N HIS A 206 -0.41 2.13 -14.58
CA HIS A 206 0.00 2.89 -15.78
C HIS A 206 1.33 3.63 -15.56
N VAL A 207 1.69 3.91 -14.30
CA VAL A 207 2.92 4.61 -13.90
C VAL A 207 4.03 3.59 -13.62
N LEU A 208 5.14 3.72 -14.37
CA LEU A 208 6.27 2.80 -14.28
C LEU A 208 6.89 2.69 -12.86
N PRO A 209 7.15 3.78 -12.12
CA PRO A 209 7.59 3.70 -10.73
C PRO A 209 6.72 2.83 -9.83
N VAL A 210 5.39 2.93 -9.92
CA VAL A 210 4.45 2.13 -9.12
C VAL A 210 4.56 0.65 -9.50
N ARG A 211 4.61 0.36 -10.81
CA ARG A 211 4.82 -1.03 -11.28
C ARG A 211 6.11 -1.63 -10.75
N ASN A 212 7.22 -0.87 -10.78
CA ASN A 212 8.51 -1.36 -10.33
C ASN A 212 8.51 -1.66 -8.83
N ALA A 213 7.89 -0.78 -8.01
CA ALA A 213 7.71 -1.03 -6.58
C ALA A 213 6.87 -2.29 -6.34
N ALA A 214 5.75 -2.46 -7.05
CA ALA A 214 4.86 -3.61 -6.91
C ALA A 214 5.53 -4.92 -7.36
N LEU A 215 6.28 -4.88 -8.46
CA LEU A 215 7.06 -6.01 -8.94
C LEU A 215 8.14 -6.43 -7.94
N HIS A 216 8.83 -5.45 -7.34
CA HIS A 216 9.80 -5.72 -6.29
C HIS A 216 9.14 -6.43 -5.11
N VAL A 217 8.09 -5.83 -4.54
CA VAL A 217 7.35 -6.42 -3.41
C VAL A 217 6.81 -7.81 -3.72
N TRP A 218 6.24 -8.00 -4.92
CA TRP A 218 5.76 -9.32 -5.33
C TRP A 218 6.90 -10.34 -5.35
N LYS A 219 8.02 -10.03 -6.02
CA LYS A 219 9.17 -10.94 -6.13
C LYS A 219 9.78 -11.24 -4.77
N THR A 220 9.72 -10.32 -3.81
CA THR A 220 10.33 -10.53 -2.49
C THR A 220 9.41 -11.19 -1.48
N VAL A 221 8.10 -11.24 -1.72
CA VAL A 221 7.11 -11.83 -0.80
C VAL A 221 6.56 -13.16 -1.31
N VAL A 222 6.54 -13.37 -2.63
CA VAL A 222 5.96 -14.58 -3.26
C VAL A 222 7.06 -15.51 -3.72
N ALA A 223 7.07 -16.75 -3.22
CA ALA A 223 8.05 -17.76 -3.63
C ALA A 223 7.77 -18.34 -5.03
N ASN A 224 6.50 -18.65 -5.32
CA ASN A 224 6.06 -19.31 -6.54
C ASN A 224 4.86 -18.60 -7.14
N THR A 225 5.09 -17.83 -8.21
CA THR A 225 4.05 -16.98 -8.79
C THR A 225 2.83 -17.78 -9.29
N PRO A 226 2.96 -18.82 -10.15
CA PRO A 226 1.79 -19.56 -10.65
C PRO A 226 0.97 -20.23 -9.54
N LYS A 227 1.63 -20.79 -8.52
CA LYS A 227 0.95 -21.41 -7.37
C LYS A 227 0.16 -20.36 -6.58
N THR A 228 0.80 -19.27 -6.19
CA THR A 228 0.15 -18.20 -5.43
C THR A 228 -1.00 -17.55 -6.21
N LEU A 229 -0.86 -17.37 -7.52
CA LEU A 229 -1.94 -16.85 -8.36
C LEU A 229 -3.16 -17.75 -8.38
N ARG A 230 -2.99 -19.07 -8.40
CA ARG A 230 -4.12 -20.01 -8.24
C ARG A 230 -4.78 -19.89 -6.87
N GLU A 231 -3.99 -19.73 -5.81
CA GLU A 231 -4.53 -19.57 -4.44
C GLU A 231 -5.36 -18.30 -4.25
N ILE A 232 -5.00 -17.20 -4.93
CA ILE A 232 -5.68 -15.90 -4.79
C ILE A 232 -6.65 -15.61 -5.94
N LEU A 233 -6.84 -16.53 -6.89
CA LEU A 233 -7.53 -16.28 -8.16
C LEU A 233 -8.91 -15.66 -7.98
N THR A 234 -9.74 -16.23 -7.11
CA THR A 234 -11.08 -15.74 -6.80
C THR A 234 -11.05 -14.32 -6.22
N THR A 235 -10.20 -14.07 -5.22
CA THR A 235 -10.07 -12.75 -4.59
C THR A 235 -9.58 -11.70 -5.58
N LEU A 236 -8.55 -12.03 -6.37
CA LEU A 236 -7.99 -11.17 -7.40
C LEU A 236 -9.01 -10.83 -8.50
N THR A 237 -9.79 -11.82 -8.92
CA THR A 237 -10.84 -11.63 -9.93
C THR A 237 -11.93 -10.69 -9.42
N ASN A 238 -12.43 -10.91 -8.19
CA ASN A 238 -13.45 -10.04 -7.60
C ASN A 238 -12.96 -8.61 -7.42
N LYS A 239 -11.72 -8.39 -6.94
CA LYS A 239 -11.14 -7.05 -6.79
C LYS A 239 -10.92 -6.37 -8.15
N THR A 240 -10.48 -7.12 -9.16
CA THR A 240 -10.32 -6.63 -10.53
C THR A 240 -11.67 -6.21 -11.13
N ILE A 241 -12.72 -7.00 -10.97
CA ILE A 241 -14.09 -6.66 -11.43
C ILE A 241 -14.61 -5.42 -10.70
N ALA A 242 -14.41 -5.33 -9.39
CA ALA A 242 -14.79 -4.14 -8.62
C ALA A 242 -14.08 -2.88 -9.15
N SER A 243 -12.78 -2.98 -9.46
CA SER A 243 -11.99 -1.87 -10.02
C SER A 243 -12.38 -1.53 -11.48
N LEU A 244 -12.81 -2.50 -12.28
CA LEU A 244 -13.40 -2.25 -13.61
C LEU A 244 -14.77 -1.56 -13.52
N SER A 245 -15.45 -1.68 -12.38
CA SER A 245 -16.73 -1.04 -12.12
C SER A 245 -16.59 0.39 -11.57
N ASP A 246 -15.36 0.81 -11.24
CA ASP A 246 -15.05 2.14 -10.71
C ASP A 246 -15.18 3.22 -11.81
N ALA A 247 -15.43 4.47 -11.43
CA ALA A 247 -15.53 5.59 -12.37
C ALA A 247 -14.16 6.07 -12.89
N SER A 248 -13.07 5.72 -12.21
CA SER A 248 -11.71 6.12 -12.60
C SER A 248 -11.21 5.35 -13.82
N SER A 249 -11.05 6.05 -14.95
CA SER A 249 -10.51 5.47 -16.19
C SER A 249 -9.12 4.84 -16.00
N ASP A 250 -8.29 5.40 -15.10
CA ASP A 250 -6.96 4.88 -14.82
C ASP A 250 -6.99 3.56 -14.06
N GLN A 251 -7.93 3.43 -13.11
CA GLN A 251 -8.14 2.19 -12.36
C GLN A 251 -8.75 1.12 -13.26
N GLN A 252 -9.74 1.47 -14.09
CA GLN A 252 -10.32 0.56 -15.08
C GLN A 252 -9.25 0.03 -16.06
N ALA A 253 -8.38 0.91 -16.58
CA ALA A 253 -7.30 0.51 -17.48
C ALA A 253 -6.23 -0.37 -16.80
N THR A 254 -5.98 -0.15 -15.52
CA THR A 254 -5.07 -0.98 -14.70
C THR A 254 -5.68 -2.36 -14.45
N ALA A 255 -6.96 -2.41 -14.09
CA ALA A 255 -7.70 -3.64 -13.85
C ALA A 255 -7.83 -4.50 -15.12
N GLY A 256 -8.12 -3.89 -16.28
CA GLY A 256 -8.14 -4.59 -17.57
C GLY A 256 -6.77 -5.22 -17.90
N ARG A 257 -5.69 -4.44 -17.79
CA ARG A 257 -4.33 -4.98 -18.00
C ARG A 257 -4.01 -6.12 -17.05
N CYS A 258 -4.36 -6.00 -15.77
CA CYS A 258 -4.17 -7.05 -14.78
C CYS A 258 -4.92 -8.33 -15.15
N LEU A 259 -6.17 -8.22 -15.60
CA LEU A 259 -6.97 -9.37 -16.01
C LEU A 259 -6.37 -10.05 -17.24
N GLY A 260 -5.97 -9.27 -18.25
CA GLY A 260 -5.33 -9.79 -19.45
C GLY A 260 -3.99 -10.48 -19.16
N GLU A 261 -3.18 -9.92 -18.26
CA GLU A 261 -1.94 -10.57 -17.78
C GLU A 261 -2.23 -11.89 -17.07
N LEU A 262 -3.25 -11.92 -16.22
CA LEU A 262 -3.65 -13.13 -15.50
C LEU A 262 -4.12 -14.23 -16.48
N VAL A 263 -4.89 -13.89 -17.52
CA VAL A 263 -5.33 -14.83 -18.57
C VAL A 263 -4.13 -15.43 -19.29
N ARG A 264 -3.17 -14.59 -19.69
CA ARG A 264 -1.95 -15.06 -20.37
C ARG A 264 -1.09 -15.95 -19.46
N LYS A 265 -1.07 -15.69 -18.16
CA LYS A 265 -0.22 -16.40 -17.21
C LYS A 265 -0.80 -17.74 -16.75
N LEU A 266 -2.10 -17.80 -16.47
CA LEU A 266 -2.77 -19.00 -15.93
C LEU A 266 -3.47 -19.84 -17.01
N GLY A 267 -3.77 -19.24 -18.16
CA GLY A 267 -4.36 -19.91 -19.31
C GLY A 267 -5.62 -20.72 -18.95
N ASP A 268 -5.63 -21.99 -19.36
CA ASP A 268 -6.79 -22.89 -19.32
C ASP A 268 -7.30 -23.15 -17.90
N HIS A 269 -6.46 -22.98 -16.88
CA HIS A 269 -6.86 -23.15 -15.47
C HIS A 269 -7.72 -22.00 -14.98
N MET A 270 -7.63 -20.83 -15.60
CA MET A 270 -8.31 -19.62 -15.13
C MET A 270 -9.81 -19.63 -15.50
N LEU A 271 -10.11 -19.93 -16.76
CA LEU A 271 -11.45 -19.76 -17.33
C LEU A 271 -12.53 -20.56 -16.58
N PRO A 272 -12.30 -21.82 -16.16
CA PRO A 272 -13.28 -22.58 -15.38
C PRO A 272 -13.66 -21.93 -14.06
N GLU A 273 -12.75 -21.21 -13.41
CA GLU A 273 -12.99 -20.57 -12.10
C GLU A 273 -13.60 -19.17 -12.23
N ILE A 274 -13.20 -18.41 -13.26
CA ILE A 274 -13.67 -17.03 -13.44
C ILE A 274 -15.05 -16.95 -14.09
N VAL A 275 -15.38 -17.85 -15.04
CA VAL A 275 -16.66 -17.77 -15.76
C VAL A 275 -17.88 -17.80 -14.81
N PRO A 276 -17.94 -18.65 -13.77
CA PRO A 276 -19.02 -18.59 -12.78
C PRO A 276 -19.13 -17.23 -12.07
N ILE A 277 -17.99 -16.60 -11.73
CA ILE A 277 -17.95 -15.28 -11.09
C ILE A 277 -18.53 -14.22 -12.03
N LEU A 278 -18.11 -14.20 -13.29
CA LEU A 278 -18.63 -13.27 -14.30
C LEU A 278 -20.13 -13.49 -14.54
N THR A 279 -20.56 -14.75 -14.70
CA THR A 279 -21.98 -15.07 -14.95
C THR A 279 -22.86 -14.61 -13.78
N SER A 280 -22.41 -14.82 -12.54
CA SER A 280 -23.08 -14.30 -11.34
C SER A 280 -23.10 -12.77 -11.33
N GLY A 281 -21.97 -12.13 -11.70
CA GLY A 281 -21.83 -10.68 -11.78
C GLY A 281 -22.78 -10.01 -12.78
N LEU A 282 -23.14 -10.70 -13.88
CA LEU A 282 -24.10 -10.21 -14.88
C LEU A 282 -25.57 -10.27 -14.44
N ALA A 283 -25.88 -10.86 -13.28
CA ALA A 283 -27.26 -11.03 -12.86
C ALA A 283 -28.01 -9.69 -12.67
N HIS A 284 -29.30 -9.66 -13.04
CA HIS A 284 -30.13 -8.45 -13.06
C HIS A 284 -30.25 -7.72 -11.71
N HIS A 285 -30.05 -8.42 -10.59
CA HIS A 285 -30.11 -7.84 -9.25
C HIS A 285 -28.84 -7.03 -8.89
N ASN A 286 -27.76 -7.18 -9.64
CA ASN A 286 -26.54 -6.41 -9.41
C ASN A 286 -26.67 -4.98 -9.95
N PRO A 287 -26.01 -3.99 -9.31
CA PRO A 287 -25.97 -2.62 -9.78
C PRO A 287 -25.43 -2.51 -11.22
N GLU A 288 -25.91 -1.53 -11.97
CA GLU A 288 -25.52 -1.32 -13.38
C GLU A 288 -24.00 -1.16 -13.54
N GLY A 289 -23.35 -0.38 -12.68
CA GLY A 289 -21.88 -0.21 -12.70
C GLY A 289 -21.13 -1.53 -12.48
N HIS A 290 -21.63 -2.40 -11.61
CA HIS A 290 -21.04 -3.74 -11.40
C HIS A 290 -21.16 -4.59 -12.66
N ARG A 291 -22.35 -4.64 -13.27
CA ARG A 291 -22.56 -5.38 -14.53
C ARG A 291 -21.69 -4.84 -15.65
N GLN A 292 -21.51 -3.52 -15.74
CA GLN A 292 -20.61 -2.88 -16.70
C GLN A 292 -19.16 -3.35 -16.50
N GLY A 293 -18.65 -3.33 -15.26
CA GLY A 293 -17.30 -3.81 -14.96
C GLY A 293 -17.11 -5.29 -15.30
N VAL A 294 -18.13 -6.12 -15.08
CA VAL A 294 -18.14 -7.53 -15.48
C VAL A 294 -18.10 -7.68 -17.02
N CYS A 295 -18.85 -6.88 -17.77
CA CYS A 295 -18.80 -6.86 -19.24
C CYS A 295 -17.42 -6.46 -19.77
N LEU A 296 -16.81 -5.42 -19.18
CA LEU A 296 -15.44 -5.01 -19.51
C LEU A 296 -14.44 -6.13 -19.22
N GLY A 297 -14.58 -6.80 -18.08
CA GLY A 297 -13.74 -7.94 -17.72
C GLY A 297 -13.89 -9.12 -18.69
N LEU A 298 -15.12 -9.44 -19.09
CA LEU A 298 -15.39 -10.47 -20.09
C LEU A 298 -14.76 -10.11 -21.44
N SER A 299 -14.89 -8.86 -21.87
CA SER A 299 -14.25 -8.38 -23.10
C SER A 299 -12.72 -8.55 -23.05
N GLU A 300 -12.09 -8.16 -21.95
CA GLU A 300 -10.64 -8.27 -21.78
C GLU A 300 -10.16 -9.74 -21.78
N ILE A 301 -10.93 -10.63 -21.17
CA ILE A 301 -10.65 -12.08 -21.20
C ILE A 301 -10.71 -12.61 -22.63
N LEU A 302 -11.76 -12.24 -23.38
CA LEU A 302 -11.92 -12.67 -24.77
C LEU A 302 -10.80 -12.15 -25.68
N LEU A 303 -10.30 -10.94 -25.43
CA LEU A 303 -9.19 -10.34 -26.16
C LEU A 303 -7.82 -10.96 -25.81
N SER A 304 -7.64 -11.38 -24.55
CA SER A 304 -6.37 -11.91 -24.06
C SER A 304 -6.23 -13.43 -24.16
N ALA A 305 -7.35 -14.17 -24.29
CA ALA A 305 -7.34 -15.62 -24.46
C ALA A 305 -6.92 -16.03 -25.88
N SER A 306 -6.21 -17.16 -25.99
CA SER A 306 -5.86 -17.76 -27.28
C SER A 306 -7.07 -18.38 -27.97
N LYS A 307 -7.00 -18.58 -29.30
CA LYS A 307 -8.07 -19.24 -30.06
C LYS A 307 -8.40 -20.64 -29.55
N ALA A 308 -7.39 -21.40 -29.10
CA ALA A 308 -7.58 -22.72 -28.51
C ALA A 308 -8.41 -22.63 -27.22
N GLN A 309 -7.99 -21.76 -26.28
CA GLN A 309 -8.71 -21.50 -25.03
C GLN A 309 -10.17 -21.10 -25.22
N LEU A 310 -10.42 -20.19 -26.17
CA LEU A 310 -11.77 -19.77 -26.49
C LEU A 310 -12.61 -20.91 -27.04
N SER A 311 -12.01 -21.78 -27.87
CA SER A 311 -12.71 -22.93 -28.46
C SER A 311 -13.06 -23.97 -27.40
N ASP A 312 -12.11 -24.26 -26.49
CA ASP A 312 -12.26 -25.28 -25.44
C ASP A 312 -13.24 -24.85 -24.33
N HIS A 313 -13.46 -23.55 -24.16
CA HIS A 313 -14.35 -22.99 -23.14
C HIS A 313 -15.59 -22.28 -23.70
N MET A 314 -15.86 -22.41 -25.00
CA MET A 314 -16.94 -21.70 -25.67
C MET A 314 -18.32 -21.98 -25.04
N ASP A 315 -18.57 -23.23 -24.64
CA ASP A 315 -19.85 -23.63 -24.01
C ASP A 315 -20.14 -22.88 -22.70
N LYS A 316 -19.09 -22.44 -22.00
CA LYS A 316 -19.20 -21.67 -20.75
C LYS A 316 -19.19 -20.16 -21.00
N LEU A 317 -18.42 -19.70 -21.98
CA LEU A 317 -18.29 -18.28 -22.31
C LEU A 317 -19.52 -17.75 -23.07
N LEU A 318 -20.10 -18.53 -23.97
CA LEU A 318 -21.21 -18.09 -24.81
C LEU A 318 -22.47 -17.72 -24.01
N PRO A 319 -22.90 -18.46 -22.97
CA PRO A 319 -24.00 -18.04 -22.10
C PRO A 319 -23.72 -16.73 -21.36
N ALA A 320 -22.49 -16.52 -20.88
CA ALA A 320 -22.11 -15.28 -20.22
C ALA A 320 -22.18 -14.09 -21.19
N VAL A 321 -21.64 -14.23 -22.41
CA VAL A 321 -21.73 -13.21 -23.46
C VAL A 321 -23.19 -12.91 -23.83
N ARG A 322 -24.04 -13.93 -23.95
CA ARG A 322 -25.47 -13.75 -24.24
C ARG A 322 -26.24 -13.03 -23.12
N THR A 323 -25.80 -13.17 -21.87
CA THR A 323 -26.41 -12.49 -20.72
C THR A 323 -25.96 -11.03 -20.63
N ALA A 324 -24.78 -10.72 -21.18
CA ALA A 324 -24.21 -9.38 -21.23
C ALA A 324 -24.78 -8.49 -22.35
N LEU A 325 -25.36 -9.08 -23.40
CA LEU A 325 -25.98 -8.40 -24.55
C LEU A 325 -27.48 -8.15 -24.33
#